data_AF-A0A353TGV2-F1
#
_entry.id   AF-A0A353TGV2-F1
#
_cell.length_a   1.000
_cell.length_b   1.000
_cell.length_c   1.000
_cell.angle_alpha   90.00
_cell.angle_beta   90.00
_cell.angle_gamma   90.00
#
_symmetry.space_group_name_H-M   'P 1'
#
loop_
_entity.id
_entity.type
_entity.pdbx_description
1 polymer ?
#
loop_
_entity_poly.entity_id
_entity_poly.type
_entity_poly.pdbx_seq_one_letter_code
_entity_poly.pdbx_strand_id
1 'polypeptide(L)'
;GVKEAALCAEKFKKEGVGLTLSVTPCWCYGSETIDMDPLMPKAVWGFNGTERPGAVYLSAALAVHNQKGLPAFGIYGKNVQDVGDGAIPDDVKEKLLRFARAGLAVAIMRGKSYLAIGSVSMGIGGSMVNPDFLQDYLGMRTEQVDASEVLRRIQLEIYDKEEFEKALAWTKENCMSREGEDFNPEHLKH
;
A
#
# COMPACT_ATOMS: atom_id res chain seq x y z
N GLY A 1 -19.60 1.53 -23.21
CA GLY A 1 -18.16 1.80 -23.11
C GLY A 1 -17.90 3.04 -22.28
N VAL A 2 -17.58 4.16 -22.93
CA VAL A 2 -17.06 5.37 -22.26
C VAL A 2 -17.94 5.94 -21.15
N LYS A 3 -19.27 6.02 -21.38
CA LYS A 3 -20.21 6.56 -20.37
C LYS A 3 -20.20 5.73 -19.09
N GLU A 4 -20.16 4.41 -19.21
CA GLU A 4 -20.16 3.50 -18.07
C GLU A 4 -18.81 3.54 -17.34
N ALA A 5 -17.70 3.65 -18.09
CA ALA A 5 -16.36 3.84 -17.52
C ALA A 5 -16.28 5.14 -16.69
N ALA A 6 -16.84 6.25 -17.20
CA ALA A 6 -16.90 7.51 -16.46
C ALA A 6 -17.74 7.41 -15.17
N LEU A 7 -18.91 6.76 -15.23
CA LEU A 7 -19.74 6.53 -14.04
C LEU A 7 -19.04 5.64 -13.00
N CYS A 8 -18.29 4.64 -13.46
CA CYS A 8 -17.49 3.76 -12.61
C CYS A 8 -16.38 4.55 -11.90
N ALA A 9 -15.64 5.39 -12.63
CA ALA A 9 -14.58 6.23 -12.07
C ALA A 9 -15.12 7.22 -11.02
N GLU A 10 -16.27 7.85 -11.28
CA GLU A 10 -16.93 8.74 -10.32
C GLU A 10 -17.35 8.01 -9.04
N LYS A 11 -17.84 6.76 -9.17
CA LYS A 11 -18.15 5.93 -8.00
C LYS A 11 -16.88 5.57 -7.23
N PHE A 12 -15.83 5.12 -7.92
CA PHE A 12 -14.55 4.74 -7.29
C PHE A 12 -13.92 5.88 -6.49
N LYS A 13 -13.97 7.09 -7.04
CA LYS A 13 -13.48 8.29 -6.34
C LYS A 13 -14.24 8.56 -5.04
N LYS A 14 -15.56 8.36 -5.02
CA LYS A 14 -16.40 8.56 -3.82
C LYS A 14 -16.18 7.48 -2.76
N GLU A 15 -15.95 6.24 -3.20
CA GLU A 15 -15.74 5.09 -2.32
C GLU A 15 -14.29 4.96 -1.83
N GLY A 16 -13.39 5.87 -2.23
CA GLY A 16 -11.98 5.84 -1.80
C GLY A 16 -11.19 4.65 -2.36
N VAL A 17 -11.51 4.20 -3.58
CA VAL A 17 -10.78 3.10 -4.24
C VAL A 17 -9.33 3.51 -4.51
N GLY A 18 -8.39 2.65 -4.11
CA GLY A 18 -6.95 2.90 -4.24
C GLY A 18 -6.23 2.09 -5.32
N LEU A 19 -6.90 1.10 -5.93
CA LEU A 19 -6.38 0.27 -7.02
C LEU A 19 -7.55 -0.35 -7.81
N THR A 20 -7.33 -0.70 -9.07
CA THR A 20 -8.39 -1.24 -9.94
C THR A 20 -8.02 -2.60 -10.56
N LEU A 21 -9.03 -3.47 -10.67
CA LEU A 21 -8.92 -4.74 -11.38
C LEU A 21 -10.06 -4.81 -12.41
N SER A 22 -9.73 -4.70 -13.69
CA SER A 22 -10.67 -4.96 -14.78
C SER A 22 -10.74 -6.45 -15.06
N VAL A 23 -11.95 -7.00 -15.14
CA VAL A 23 -12.18 -8.42 -15.46
C VAL A 23 -13.08 -8.51 -16.69
N THR A 24 -12.79 -9.44 -17.59
CA THR A 24 -13.73 -9.74 -18.68
C THR A 24 -13.60 -11.16 -19.18
N PRO A 25 -14.74 -11.82 -19.49
CA PRO A 25 -14.73 -13.06 -20.24
C PRO A 25 -14.60 -12.82 -21.76
N CYS A 26 -14.89 -11.63 -22.29
CA CYS A 26 -15.12 -11.42 -23.72
C CYS A 26 -14.33 -10.24 -24.31
N TRP A 27 -14.51 -10.01 -25.62
CA TRP A 27 -14.02 -8.81 -26.30
C TRP A 27 -14.71 -7.55 -25.76
N CYS A 28 -13.94 -6.48 -25.56
CA CYS A 28 -14.44 -5.14 -25.25
C CYS A 28 -13.64 -4.09 -26.03
N TYR A 29 -14.14 -2.87 -26.11
CA TYR A 29 -13.51 -1.79 -26.87
C TYR A 29 -12.38 -1.13 -26.06
N GLY A 30 -11.17 -1.70 -26.14
CA GLY A 30 -9.95 -1.33 -25.39
C GLY A 30 -9.91 0.11 -24.86
N SER A 31 -9.65 1.09 -25.73
CA SER A 31 -9.48 2.50 -25.31
C SER A 31 -10.73 3.16 -24.73
N GLU A 32 -11.92 2.61 -24.98
CA GLU A 32 -13.17 3.14 -24.44
C GLU A 32 -13.45 2.65 -23.02
N THR A 33 -12.79 1.58 -22.58
CA THR A 33 -13.13 0.85 -21.33
C THR A 33 -11.99 0.74 -20.32
N ILE A 34 -10.75 1.04 -20.70
CA ILE A 34 -9.62 1.02 -19.76
C ILE A 34 -9.74 2.11 -18.68
N ASP A 35 -9.17 1.83 -17.52
CA ASP A 35 -8.99 2.82 -16.46
C ASP A 35 -7.91 3.84 -16.86
N MET A 36 -8.29 5.13 -16.85
CA MET A 36 -7.46 6.25 -17.27
C MET A 36 -6.76 6.97 -16.12
N ASP A 37 -6.96 6.55 -14.86
CA ASP A 37 -6.28 7.16 -13.71
C ASP A 37 -4.77 6.88 -13.79
N PRO A 38 -3.88 7.91 -13.77
CA PRO A 38 -2.44 7.69 -13.89
C PRO A 38 -1.77 7.23 -12.59
N LEU A 39 -2.43 7.39 -11.44
CA LEU A 39 -1.83 7.22 -10.11
C LEU A 39 -2.22 5.92 -9.42
N MET A 40 -3.35 5.30 -9.80
CA MET A 40 -3.80 4.05 -9.22
C MET A 40 -3.07 2.85 -9.84
N PRO A 41 -2.56 1.90 -9.02
CA PRO A 41 -2.19 0.58 -9.49
C PRO A 41 -3.38 -0.09 -10.16
N LYS A 42 -3.16 -0.66 -11.35
CA LYS A 42 -4.23 -1.23 -12.17
C LYS A 42 -3.82 -2.56 -12.78
N ALA A 43 -4.76 -3.50 -12.86
CA ALA A 43 -4.57 -4.80 -13.48
C ALA A 43 -5.78 -5.18 -14.35
N VAL A 44 -5.53 -6.02 -15.35
CA VAL A 44 -6.56 -6.58 -16.22
C VAL A 44 -6.45 -8.10 -16.20
N TRP A 45 -7.54 -8.79 -15.87
CA TRP A 45 -7.69 -10.23 -16.01
C TRP A 45 -8.62 -10.56 -17.17
N GLY A 46 -8.04 -11.14 -18.22
CA GLY A 46 -8.78 -11.70 -19.35
C GLY A 46 -8.97 -13.20 -19.15
N PHE A 47 -10.22 -13.66 -19.19
CA PHE A 47 -10.55 -15.09 -19.16
C PHE A 47 -9.90 -15.82 -20.35
N ASN A 48 -9.32 -16.99 -20.09
CA ASN A 48 -8.71 -17.82 -21.13
C ASN A 48 -9.74 -18.80 -21.70
N GLY A 49 -10.76 -18.29 -22.40
CA GLY A 49 -11.79 -19.10 -23.06
C GLY A 49 -11.72 -18.98 -24.59
N THR A 50 -12.29 -19.95 -25.30
CA THR A 50 -12.30 -19.93 -26.77
C THR A 50 -13.52 -19.20 -27.34
N GLU A 51 -14.70 -19.41 -26.76
CA GLU A 51 -16.00 -18.89 -27.21
C GLU A 51 -16.21 -17.43 -26.80
N ARG A 52 -15.45 -16.98 -25.80
CA ARG A 52 -15.44 -15.62 -25.27
C ARG A 52 -13.98 -15.17 -25.21
N PRO A 53 -13.53 -14.28 -26.13
CA PRO A 53 -12.11 -13.98 -26.30
C PRO A 53 -11.59 -12.93 -25.31
N GLY A 54 -11.70 -13.20 -24.00
CA GLY A 54 -11.24 -12.29 -22.93
C GLY A 54 -9.75 -11.99 -22.99
N ALA A 55 -8.93 -12.97 -23.39
CA ALA A 55 -7.49 -12.81 -23.60
C ALA A 55 -7.13 -11.84 -24.75
N VAL A 56 -8.01 -11.73 -25.76
CA VAL A 56 -7.84 -10.80 -26.87
C VAL A 56 -8.09 -9.38 -26.38
N TYR A 57 -9.12 -9.16 -25.56
CA TYR A 57 -9.30 -7.88 -24.89
C TYR A 57 -8.12 -7.53 -23.99
N LEU A 58 -7.64 -8.48 -23.18
CA LEU A 58 -6.49 -8.26 -22.30
C LEU A 58 -5.29 -7.71 -23.09
N SER A 59 -4.94 -8.34 -24.20
CA SER A 59 -3.82 -7.91 -25.05
C SER A 59 -4.06 -6.52 -25.65
N ALA A 60 -5.28 -6.24 -26.14
CA ALA A 60 -5.64 -4.94 -26.72
C ALA A 60 -5.63 -3.82 -25.67
N ALA A 61 -6.19 -4.06 -24.49
CA ALA A 61 -6.22 -3.12 -23.37
C ALA A 61 -4.80 -2.78 -22.89
N LEU A 62 -3.94 -3.79 -22.71
CA LEU A 62 -2.55 -3.58 -22.34
C LEU A 62 -1.76 -2.80 -23.40
N ALA A 63 -2.02 -3.03 -24.69
CA ALA A 63 -1.42 -2.25 -25.75
C ALA A 63 -1.81 -0.76 -25.67
N VAL A 64 -3.08 -0.46 -25.38
CA VAL A 64 -3.55 0.92 -25.18
C VAL A 64 -2.92 1.54 -23.92
N HIS A 65 -2.84 0.79 -22.81
CA HIS A 65 -2.16 1.22 -21.58
C HIS A 65 -0.70 1.61 -21.86
N ASN A 66 0.04 0.75 -22.57
CA ASN A 66 1.42 1.01 -22.95
C ASN A 66 1.55 2.22 -23.88
N GLN A 67 0.67 2.35 -24.87
CA GLN A 67 0.67 3.48 -25.81
C GLN A 67 0.40 4.82 -25.11
N LYS A 68 -0.44 4.82 -24.06
CA LYS A 68 -0.80 6.02 -23.30
C LYS A 68 0.13 6.33 -22.13
N GLY A 69 1.13 5.49 -21.86
CA GLY A 69 2.00 5.65 -20.69
C GLY A 69 1.27 5.43 -19.36
N LEU A 70 0.29 4.52 -19.33
CA LEU A 70 -0.49 4.17 -18.14
C LEU A 70 -0.24 2.70 -17.78
N PRO A 71 0.85 2.36 -17.07
CA PRO A 71 1.22 0.96 -16.81
C PRO A 71 0.08 0.17 -16.13
N ALA A 72 -0.12 -1.06 -16.61
CA ALA A 72 -1.12 -1.99 -16.09
C ALA A 72 -0.58 -3.42 -16.06
N PHE A 73 -0.99 -4.20 -15.06
CA PHE A 73 -0.59 -5.61 -14.94
C PHE A 73 -1.53 -6.53 -15.74
N GLY A 74 -0.95 -7.44 -16.52
CA GLY A 74 -1.70 -8.47 -17.24
C GLY A 74 -1.84 -9.76 -16.44
N ILE A 75 -3.06 -10.24 -16.27
CA ILE A 75 -3.36 -11.51 -15.60
C ILE A 75 -4.03 -12.43 -16.62
N TYR A 76 -3.32 -13.50 -16.97
CA TYR A 76 -3.75 -14.52 -17.91
C TYR A 76 -3.42 -15.91 -17.33
N GLY A 77 -4.41 -16.80 -17.35
CA GLY A 77 -4.28 -18.19 -16.90
C GLY A 77 -3.65 -19.06 -17.99
N LYS A 78 -2.77 -19.99 -17.59
CA LYS A 78 -2.03 -20.85 -18.53
C LYS A 78 -2.93 -21.77 -19.36
N ASN A 79 -3.96 -22.32 -18.73
CA ASN A 79 -4.85 -23.32 -19.33
C ASN A 79 -6.14 -22.68 -19.83
N VAL A 80 -6.64 -23.20 -20.95
CA VAL A 80 -7.95 -22.82 -21.48
C VAL A 80 -9.05 -23.33 -20.53
N GLN A 81 -10.07 -22.51 -20.30
CA GLN A 81 -11.23 -22.81 -19.47
C GLN A 81 -12.52 -22.76 -20.30
N ASP A 82 -13.45 -23.67 -19.98
CA ASP A 82 -14.76 -23.73 -20.63
C ASP A 82 -15.67 -22.58 -20.17
N VAL A 83 -16.59 -22.16 -21.04
CA VAL A 83 -17.57 -21.14 -20.69
C VAL A 83 -18.43 -21.62 -19.52
N GLY A 84 -18.51 -20.78 -18.47
CA GLY A 84 -19.31 -21.07 -17.28
C GLY A 84 -18.53 -21.75 -16.16
N ASP A 85 -17.26 -22.12 -16.38
CA ASP A 85 -16.37 -22.49 -15.29
C ASP A 85 -16.13 -21.29 -14.37
N GLY A 86 -16.67 -21.37 -13.15
CA GLY A 86 -16.52 -20.36 -12.11
C GLY A 86 -15.23 -20.50 -11.29
N ALA A 87 -14.41 -21.52 -11.54
CA ALA A 87 -13.17 -21.72 -10.82
C ALA A 87 -12.11 -20.71 -11.27
N ILE A 88 -11.47 -20.06 -10.30
CA ILE A 88 -10.28 -19.25 -10.55
C ILE A 88 -9.06 -20.19 -10.51
N PRO A 89 -8.28 -20.32 -11.58
CA PRO A 89 -7.05 -21.13 -11.58
C PRO A 89 -6.03 -20.64 -10.57
N ASP A 90 -5.19 -21.53 -10.04
CA ASP A 90 -4.25 -21.18 -8.98
C ASP A 90 -3.16 -20.19 -9.43
N ASP A 91 -2.72 -20.25 -10.69
CA ASP A 91 -1.79 -19.28 -11.27
C ASP A 91 -2.41 -17.89 -11.44
N VAL A 92 -3.72 -17.83 -11.69
CA VAL A 92 -4.50 -16.58 -11.70
C VAL A 92 -4.68 -16.06 -10.28
N LYS A 93 -5.06 -16.91 -9.31
CA LYS A 93 -5.18 -16.54 -7.89
C LYS A 93 -3.88 -15.94 -7.36
N GLU A 94 -2.74 -16.58 -7.64
CA GLU A 94 -1.43 -16.10 -7.20
C GLU A 94 -1.17 -14.66 -7.69
N LYS A 95 -1.42 -14.40 -8.99
CA LYS A 95 -1.23 -13.08 -9.60
C LYS A 95 -2.18 -12.05 -9.02
N LEU A 96 -3.45 -12.39 -8.85
CA LEU A 96 -4.47 -11.53 -8.24
C LEU A 96 -4.08 -11.13 -6.81
N LEU A 97 -3.70 -12.10 -5.97
CA LEU A 97 -3.31 -11.86 -4.59
C LEU A 97 -1.98 -11.10 -4.48
N ARG A 98 -1.02 -11.36 -5.38
CA ARG A 98 0.23 -10.59 -5.43
C ARG A 98 -0.04 -9.13 -5.81
N PHE A 99 -0.83 -8.90 -6.86
CA PHE A 99 -1.21 -7.56 -7.28
C PHE A 99 -1.97 -6.81 -6.20
N ALA A 100 -3.02 -7.43 -5.63
CA ALA A 100 -3.84 -6.79 -4.61
C ALA A 100 -3.01 -6.42 -3.37
N ARG A 101 -2.15 -7.31 -2.87
CA ARG A 101 -1.29 -7.01 -1.71
C ARG A 101 -0.32 -5.86 -1.98
N ALA A 102 0.34 -5.86 -3.14
CA ALA A 102 1.27 -4.79 -3.50
C ALA A 102 0.55 -3.46 -3.74
N GLY A 103 -0.57 -3.46 -4.47
CA GLY A 103 -1.36 -2.27 -4.74
C GLY A 103 -1.98 -1.68 -3.47
N LEU A 104 -2.42 -2.51 -2.52
CA LEU A 104 -2.89 -2.06 -1.22
C LEU A 104 -1.79 -1.38 -0.43
N ALA A 105 -0.56 -1.92 -0.43
CA ALA A 105 0.56 -1.28 0.25
C ALA A 105 0.81 0.15 -0.27
N VAL A 106 0.79 0.32 -1.60
CA VAL A 106 0.92 1.65 -2.24
C VAL A 106 -0.23 2.57 -1.86
N ALA A 107 -1.48 2.08 -1.90
CA ALA A 107 -2.66 2.87 -1.58
C ALA A 107 -2.70 3.30 -0.10
N ILE A 108 -2.26 2.44 0.82
CA ILE A 108 -2.25 2.71 2.27
C ILE A 108 -1.25 3.80 2.63
N MET A 109 -0.08 3.82 2.00
CA MET A 109 0.97 4.82 2.27
C MET A 109 0.55 6.22 1.79
N ARG A 110 -0.14 6.31 0.65
CA ARG A 110 -0.47 7.60 0.04
C ARG A 110 -1.31 8.48 0.98
N GLY A 111 -0.91 9.74 1.13
CA GLY A 111 -1.54 10.74 1.99
C GLY A 111 -1.22 10.59 3.48
N LYS A 112 -0.44 9.58 3.89
CA LYS A 112 0.04 9.44 5.28
C LYS A 112 1.29 10.29 5.50
N SER A 113 1.65 10.47 6.77
CA SER A 113 2.85 11.21 7.16
C SER A 113 3.92 10.28 7.70
N TYR A 114 5.17 10.54 7.33
CA TYR A 114 6.34 10.10 8.08
C TYR A 114 6.69 11.19 9.10
N LEU A 115 6.78 10.82 10.38
CA LEU A 115 7.16 11.73 11.46
C LEU A 115 8.63 11.51 11.84
N ALA A 116 9.47 12.50 11.57
CA ALA A 116 10.83 12.55 12.07
C ALA A 116 10.83 13.22 13.45
N ILE A 117 11.28 12.52 14.48
CA ILE A 117 11.54 13.08 15.81
C ILE A 117 13.06 13.25 15.95
N GLY A 118 13.51 14.50 16.02
CA GLY A 118 14.91 14.87 15.89
C GLY A 118 15.35 15.03 14.42
N SER A 119 16.65 14.88 14.19
CA SER A 119 17.28 15.07 12.88
C SER A 119 18.22 13.90 12.56
N VAL A 120 19.37 14.17 11.95
CA VAL A 120 20.39 13.17 11.62
C VAL A 120 20.96 12.55 12.90
N SER A 121 21.00 11.22 12.95
CA SER A 121 21.63 10.46 14.02
C SER A 121 23.04 10.09 13.60
N MET A 122 24.05 10.72 14.23
CA MET A 122 25.47 10.37 14.10
C MET A 122 25.99 10.27 12.65
N GLY A 123 25.46 11.08 11.73
CA GLY A 123 25.84 11.05 10.31
C GLY A 123 25.29 9.86 9.50
N ILE A 124 24.31 9.11 10.03
CA ILE A 124 23.71 7.97 9.33
C ILE A 124 22.88 8.43 8.14
N GLY A 125 23.22 7.92 6.94
CA GLY A 125 22.56 8.21 5.67
C GLY A 125 21.04 8.15 5.73
N GLY A 126 20.49 7.05 6.24
CA GLY A 126 19.03 6.85 6.33
C GLY A 126 18.30 7.78 7.31
N SER A 127 19.01 8.47 8.19
CA SER A 127 18.42 9.48 9.10
C SER A 127 18.41 10.89 8.51
N MET A 128 19.10 11.10 7.38
CA MET A 128 18.93 12.29 6.54
C MET A 128 17.62 12.14 5.76
N VAL A 129 16.51 12.45 6.41
CA VAL A 129 15.16 12.33 5.83
C VAL A 129 15.09 13.11 4.53
N ASN A 130 14.67 12.44 3.45
CA ASN A 130 14.47 13.02 2.13
C ASN A 130 12.95 13.18 1.86
N PRO A 131 12.40 14.41 1.98
CA PRO A 131 10.99 14.67 1.76
C PRO A 131 10.54 14.41 0.31
N ASP A 132 11.39 14.71 -0.67
CA ASP A 132 11.08 14.55 -2.10
C ASP A 132 10.87 13.06 -2.44
N PHE A 133 11.72 12.18 -1.89
CA PHE A 133 11.52 10.73 -2.03
C PHE A 133 10.15 10.29 -1.47
N LEU A 134 9.83 10.72 -0.25
CA LEU A 134 8.56 10.35 0.40
C LEU A 134 7.35 10.88 -0.37
N GLN A 135 7.44 12.11 -0.91
CA GLN A 135 6.37 12.74 -1.66
C GLN A 135 6.21 12.12 -3.05
N ASP A 136 7.27 12.07 -3.84
CA ASP A 136 7.19 11.70 -5.27
C ASP A 136 6.95 10.21 -5.46
N TYR A 137 7.59 9.36 -4.65
CA TYR A 137 7.49 7.90 -4.81
C TYR A 137 6.37 7.29 -3.97
N LEU A 138 6.17 7.77 -2.74
CA LEU A 138 5.21 7.15 -1.82
C LEU A 138 3.91 7.96 -1.68
N GLY A 139 3.87 9.20 -2.20
CA GLY A 139 2.75 10.10 -1.99
C GLY A 139 2.53 10.46 -0.53
N MET A 140 3.59 10.40 0.29
CA MET A 140 3.56 10.67 1.73
C MET A 140 3.95 12.12 2.03
N ARG A 141 3.53 12.61 3.20
CA ARG A 141 3.99 13.88 3.78
C ARG A 141 5.16 13.62 4.72
N THR A 142 5.98 14.63 4.93
CA THR A 142 7.05 14.58 5.92
C THR A 142 6.76 15.61 7.00
N GLU A 143 6.62 15.16 8.24
CA GLU A 143 6.48 16.01 9.43
C GLU A 143 7.77 15.90 10.25
N GLN A 144 8.22 17.00 10.83
CA GLN A 144 9.46 17.05 11.61
C GLN A 144 9.22 17.78 12.92
N VAL A 145 9.64 17.17 14.03
CA VAL A 145 9.61 17.76 15.37
C VAL A 145 10.95 17.54 16.04
N ASP A 146 11.46 18.54 16.76
CA ASP A 146 12.68 18.35 17.54
C ASP A 146 12.43 17.40 18.73
N ALA A 147 13.47 16.70 19.17
CA ALA A 147 13.38 15.79 20.32
C ALA A 147 12.99 16.52 21.63
N SER A 148 13.20 17.84 21.71
CA SER A 148 12.73 18.67 22.83
C SER A 148 11.20 18.58 23.04
N GLU A 149 10.42 18.29 21.99
CA GLU A 149 8.97 18.10 22.12
C GLU A 149 8.64 16.87 22.98
N VAL A 150 9.45 15.81 22.92
CA VAL A 150 9.29 14.64 23.79
C VAL A 150 9.54 15.04 25.24
N LEU A 151 10.62 15.79 25.50
CA LEU A 151 10.96 16.26 26.84
C LEU A 151 9.87 17.18 27.41
N ARG A 152 9.34 18.09 26.58
CA ARG A 152 8.23 18.98 26.96
C ARG A 152 6.99 18.17 27.38
N ARG A 153 6.63 17.12 26.62
CA ARG A 153 5.48 16.27 26.96
C ARG A 153 5.67 15.51 28.26
N ILE A 154 6.88 15.08 28.58
CA ILE A 154 7.18 14.41 29.86
C ILE A 154 7.08 15.42 31.01
N GLN A 155 7.80 16.54 30.93
CA GLN A 155 7.91 17.53 32.02
C GLN A 155 6.60 18.23 32.34
N LEU A 156 5.77 18.47 31.32
CA LEU A 156 4.46 19.11 31.48
C LEU A 156 3.32 18.09 31.53
N GLU A 157 3.63 16.80 31.66
CA GLU A 157 2.69 15.69 31.82
C GLU A 157 1.59 15.63 30.73
N ILE A 158 2.01 15.81 29.47
CA ILE A 158 1.16 15.80 28.27
C ILE A 158 1.09 14.37 27.72
N TYR A 159 0.47 13.48 28.50
CA TYR A 159 0.17 12.10 28.18
C TYR A 159 -0.98 11.60 29.06
N ASP A 160 -1.53 10.43 28.75
CA ASP A 160 -2.54 9.80 29.61
C ASP A 160 -1.85 9.20 30.87
N LYS A 161 -2.05 9.85 32.03
CA LYS A 161 -1.47 9.43 33.31
C LYS A 161 -2.02 8.10 33.80
N GLU A 162 -3.29 7.80 33.53
CA GLU A 162 -3.89 6.53 33.95
C GLU A 162 -3.35 5.37 33.10
N GLU A 163 -3.15 5.61 31.81
CA GLU A 163 -2.47 4.66 30.92
C GLU A 163 -1.03 4.41 31.37
N PHE A 164 -0.30 5.46 31.79
CA PHE A 164 1.07 5.34 32.30
C PHE A 164 1.15 4.41 33.53
N GLU A 165 0.27 4.58 34.53
CA GLU A 165 0.27 3.71 35.72
C GLU A 165 -0.02 2.25 35.37
N LYS A 166 -0.93 2.01 34.41
CA LYS A 166 -1.20 0.66 33.90
C LYS A 166 0.03 0.07 33.19
N ALA A 167 0.69 0.86 32.34
CA ALA A 167 1.90 0.44 31.63
C ALA A 167 3.05 0.14 32.60
N LEU A 168 3.20 0.93 33.66
CA LEU A 168 4.21 0.72 34.70
C LEU A 168 3.94 -0.56 35.50
N ALA A 169 2.69 -0.81 35.90
CA ALA A 169 2.32 -2.04 36.59
C ALA A 169 2.57 -3.27 35.71
N TRP A 170 2.18 -3.21 34.43
CA TRP A 170 2.45 -4.26 33.46
C TRP A 170 3.96 -4.52 33.29
N THR A 171 4.77 -3.46 33.21
CA THR A 171 6.23 -3.56 33.07
C THR A 171 6.87 -4.21 34.30
N LYS A 172 6.42 -3.86 35.51
CA LYS A 172 6.87 -4.48 36.76
C LYS A 172 6.59 -5.98 36.79
N GLU A 173 5.38 -6.37 36.41
CA GLU A 173 4.96 -7.77 36.42
C GLU A 173 5.69 -8.60 35.34
N ASN A 174 5.84 -8.06 34.13
CA ASN A 174 6.24 -8.85 32.96
C ASN A 174 7.72 -8.70 32.56
N CYS A 175 8.35 -7.56 32.87
CA CYS A 175 9.70 -7.22 32.42
C CYS A 175 10.72 -7.22 33.57
N MET A 176 10.40 -6.59 34.70
CA MET A 176 11.39 -6.37 35.76
C MET A 176 11.92 -7.65 36.39
N SER A 177 11.10 -8.70 36.48
CA SER A 177 11.54 -10.02 36.96
C SER A 177 12.59 -10.70 36.06
N ARG A 178 12.83 -10.16 34.86
CA ARG A 178 13.75 -10.66 33.85
C ARG A 178 14.83 -9.62 33.49
N GLU A 179 15.00 -8.59 34.30
CA GLU A 179 16.10 -7.63 34.12
C GLU A 179 17.45 -8.33 34.21
N GLY A 180 18.34 -7.98 33.28
CA GLY A 180 19.70 -8.50 33.22
C GLY A 180 20.61 -7.85 34.25
N GLU A 181 21.82 -8.38 34.38
CA GLU A 181 22.86 -7.76 35.19
C GLU A 181 23.30 -6.41 34.59
N ASP A 182 23.42 -5.39 35.44
CA ASP A 182 23.97 -4.09 35.05
C ASP A 182 25.51 -4.14 35.08
N PHE A 183 26.13 -3.99 33.90
CA PHE A 183 27.58 -3.99 33.70
C PHE A 183 28.20 -2.58 33.76
N ASN A 184 27.42 -1.55 34.07
CA ASN A 184 27.98 -0.23 34.32
C ASN A 184 28.94 -0.26 35.53
N PRO A 185 29.92 0.66 35.61
CA PRO A 185 30.70 0.84 36.82
C PRO A 185 29.81 1.08 38.04
N GLU A 186 30.20 0.59 39.23
CA GLU A 186 29.39 0.68 40.46
C GLU A 186 28.87 2.09 40.79
N HIS A 187 29.60 3.15 40.43
CA HIS A 187 29.19 4.53 40.66
C HIS A 187 28.09 5.05 39.69
N LEU A 188 27.73 4.26 38.67
CA LEU A 188 26.70 4.54 37.67
C LEU A 188 25.54 3.53 37.69
N LYS A 189 25.61 2.49 38.53
CA LYS A 189 24.50 1.54 38.70
C LYS A 189 23.36 2.22 39.47
N HIS A 190 22.12 1.96 39.06
CA HIS A 190 20.90 2.56 39.62
C HIS A 190 20.01 1.54 40.34
#